data_AF-A0A1E3Q0D0-F1
#
_entry.id   AF-A0A1E3Q0D0-F1
#
_cell.length_a   1.000
_cell.length_b   1.000
_cell.length_c   1.000
_cell.angle_alpha   90.00
_cell.angle_beta   90.00
_cell.angle_gamma   90.00
#
_symmetry.space_group_name_H-M   'P 1'
#
loop_
_entity.id
_entity.type
_entity.pdbx_description
1 polymer ?
#
loop_
_entity_poly.entity_id
_entity_poly.type
_entity_poly.pdbx_seq_one_letter_code
_entity_poly.pdbx_strand_id
1 'polypeptide(L)'
;MSLSAHTIPALKAPKISTPDTAARFRTLLFAVRRTLPFIAILPTASFAFLAWKAPDAKMAHSIAAVCSAGFIPYTLLFMMRTCRAILSKAEVLESKSRGPESSEGENLEVLLNRWEMMNYTRGVLPLVGALVGLSAVLL
;
A
#
# COMPACT_ATOMS: atom_id res chain seq x y z
N MET A 1 13.27 6.93 -0.35
CA MET A 1 12.43 7.80 0.48
C MET A 1 10.96 7.50 0.17
N SER A 2 10.20 6.98 1.14
CA SER A 2 8.84 6.50 0.88
C SER A 2 7.87 7.66 0.66
N LEU A 3 7.12 7.64 -0.43
CA LEU A 3 6.07 8.62 -0.74
C LEU A 3 5.07 8.80 0.42
N SER A 4 4.86 7.74 1.22
CA SER A 4 4.01 7.73 2.41
C SER A 4 4.50 8.65 3.54
N ALA A 5 5.81 8.87 3.66
CA ALA A 5 6.39 9.69 4.75
C ALA A 5 6.05 11.18 4.63
N HIS A 6 5.73 11.65 3.42
CA HIS A 6 5.38 13.06 3.18
C HIS A 6 3.88 13.25 2.93
N THR A 7 3.19 12.22 2.41
CA THR A 7 1.76 12.31 2.09
C THR A 7 0.86 12.09 3.30
N ILE A 8 1.27 11.27 4.28
CA ILE A 8 0.46 11.03 5.49
C ILE A 8 0.40 12.26 6.40
N PRO A 9 1.53 12.95 6.72
CA PRO A 9 1.46 14.21 7.48
C PRO A 9 0.66 15.28 6.73
N ALA A 10 0.77 15.33 5.40
CA ALA A 10 0.02 16.25 4.56
C ALA A 10 -1.47 15.91 4.42
N LEU A 11 -1.90 14.69 4.79
CA LEU A 11 -3.33 14.31 4.87
C LEU A 11 -3.89 14.52 6.28
N LYS A 12 -3.04 14.44 7.33
CA LYS A 12 -3.40 14.68 8.73
C LYS A 12 -3.23 16.15 9.16
N ALA A 13 -2.75 17.02 8.28
CA ALA A 13 -2.47 18.41 8.66
C ALA A 13 -3.78 19.13 9.05
N PRO A 14 -3.83 19.81 10.22
CA PRO A 14 -5.05 20.32 10.84
C PRO A 14 -5.74 21.47 10.06
N LYS A 15 -5.14 21.95 8.97
CA LYS A 15 -5.62 23.07 8.16
C LYS A 15 -6.34 22.66 6.87
N ILE A 16 -6.48 21.37 6.59
CA ILE A 16 -7.03 20.89 5.31
C ILE A 16 -8.50 20.55 5.48
N SER A 17 -9.34 21.21 4.67
CA SER A 17 -10.77 20.93 4.61
C SER A 17 -10.99 19.46 4.20
N THR A 18 -11.99 18.78 4.78
CA THR A 18 -12.33 17.38 4.47
C THR A 18 -12.48 17.07 2.97
N PRO A 19 -12.96 17.97 2.09
CA PRO A 19 -13.01 17.75 0.63
C PRO A 19 -11.62 17.71 -0.02
N ASP A 20 -10.67 18.53 0.43
CA ASP A 20 -9.30 18.56 -0.08
C ASP A 20 -8.57 17.25 0.25
N THR A 21 -8.84 16.68 1.42
CA THR A 21 -8.30 15.38 1.83
C THR A 21 -8.82 14.25 0.93
N ALA A 22 -10.10 14.28 0.55
CA ALA A 22 -10.71 13.31 -0.37
C ALA A 22 -10.06 13.35 -1.76
N ALA A 23 -9.94 14.56 -2.33
CA ALA A 23 -9.35 14.78 -3.66
C ALA A 23 -7.87 14.37 -3.71
N ARG A 24 -7.10 14.71 -2.68
CA ARG A 24 -5.68 14.30 -2.54
C ARG A 24 -5.54 12.79 -2.40
N PHE A 25 -6.36 12.16 -1.55
CA PHE A 25 -6.33 10.72 -1.36
C PHE A 25 -6.71 9.96 -2.64
N ARG A 26 -7.71 10.44 -3.39
CA ARG A 26 -8.07 9.91 -4.72
C ARG A 26 -6.91 9.96 -5.69
N THR A 27 -6.30 11.12 -5.84
CA THR A 27 -5.16 11.33 -6.75
C THR A 27 -4.01 10.39 -6.41
N LEU A 28 -3.70 10.26 -5.11
CA LEU A 28 -2.67 9.36 -4.62
C LEU A 28 -3.01 7.88 -4.90
N LEU A 29 -4.25 7.46 -4.65
CA LEU A 29 -4.68 6.09 -4.92
C LEU A 29 -4.59 5.73 -6.41
N PHE A 30 -4.96 6.66 -7.30
CA PHE A 30 -4.82 6.48 -8.75
C PHE A 30 -3.36 6.38 -9.17
N ALA A 31 -2.50 7.28 -8.67
CA ALA A 31 -1.07 7.26 -8.96
C ALA A 31 -0.42 5.94 -8.52
N VAL A 32 -0.72 5.51 -7.29
CA VAL A 32 -0.24 4.24 -6.73
C VAL A 32 -0.77 3.06 -7.56
N ARG A 33 -2.07 3.02 -7.89
CA ARG A 33 -2.64 1.94 -8.71
C ARG A 33 -1.98 1.81 -10.09
N ARG A 34 -1.54 2.92 -10.68
CA ARG A 34 -0.85 2.94 -11.97
C ARG A 34 0.61 2.47 -11.88
N THR A 35 1.33 2.78 -10.80
CA THR A 35 2.76 2.47 -10.66
C THR A 35 3.03 1.07 -10.11
N LEU A 36 2.14 0.54 -9.27
CA LEU A 36 2.31 -0.75 -8.60
C LEU A 36 2.56 -1.96 -9.50
N PRO A 37 1.89 -2.13 -10.66
CA PRO A 37 2.12 -3.29 -11.51
C PRO A 37 3.59 -3.35 -11.97
N PHE A 38 4.16 -2.21 -12.38
CA PHE A 38 5.53 -2.12 -12.87
C PHE A 38 6.56 -2.45 -11.77
N ILE A 39 6.33 -1.92 -10.57
CA ILE A 39 7.21 -2.15 -9.41
C ILE A 39 7.14 -3.60 -8.94
N ALA A 40 6.02 -4.30 -9.15
CA ALA A 40 5.88 -5.71 -8.78
C ALA A 40 6.47 -6.67 -9.82
N ILE A 41 6.28 -6.38 -11.12
CA ILE A 41 6.67 -7.26 -12.22
C ILE A 41 8.19 -7.43 -12.26
N LEU A 42 8.94 -6.33 -12.15
CA LEU A 42 10.40 -6.36 -12.26
C LEU A 42 11.08 -7.30 -11.23
N PRO A 43 10.88 -7.14 -9.91
CA PRO A 43 11.50 -8.01 -8.91
C PRO A 43 10.96 -9.44 -8.99
N THR A 44 9.66 -9.64 -9.25
CA THR A 44 9.08 -10.98 -9.39
C THR A 44 9.71 -11.72 -10.57
N ALA A 45 9.87 -11.06 -11.72
CA ALA A 45 10.53 -11.63 -12.89
C ALA A 45 12.01 -11.95 -12.63
N SER A 46 12.73 -11.06 -11.95
CA SER A 46 14.13 -11.27 -11.58
C SER A 46 14.31 -12.48 -10.66
N PHE A 47 13.50 -12.61 -9.60
CA PHE A 47 13.59 -13.76 -8.69
C PHE A 47 13.09 -15.06 -9.33
N ALA A 48 12.08 -15.00 -10.20
CA ALA A 48 11.64 -16.17 -10.97
C ALA A 48 12.73 -16.66 -11.93
N PHE A 49 13.46 -15.74 -12.57
CA PHE A 49 14.59 -16.09 -13.43
C PHE A 49 15.76 -16.70 -12.63
N LEU A 50 16.07 -16.14 -11.47
CA LEU A 50 17.09 -16.69 -10.56
C LEU A 50 16.72 -18.08 -10.04
N ALA A 51 15.44 -18.31 -9.70
CA ALA A 51 14.95 -19.64 -9.31
C ALA A 51 15.09 -20.69 -10.42
N TRP A 52 15.01 -20.27 -11.69
CA TRP A 52 15.20 -21.16 -12.83
C TRP A 52 16.68 -21.49 -13.06
N LYS A 53 17.57 -20.51 -12.86
CA LYS A 53 19.00 -20.65 -13.16
C LYS A 53 19.83 -21.26 -12.04
N ALA A 54 19.42 -21.10 -10.78
CA ALA A 54 20.13 -21.62 -9.60
C ALA A 54 19.31 -22.74 -8.92
N PRO A 55 19.49 -24.01 -9.31
CA PRO A 55 18.79 -25.13 -8.69
C PRO A 55 19.14 -25.31 -7.20
N ASP A 56 20.36 -24.95 -6.79
CA ASP A 56 20.85 -25.06 -5.41
C ASP A 56 20.15 -24.08 -4.44
N ALA A 57 19.70 -22.93 -4.95
CA ALA A 57 19.00 -21.88 -4.19
C ALA A 57 17.51 -21.74 -4.57
N LYS A 58 16.96 -22.71 -5.30
CA LYS A 58 15.61 -22.67 -5.89
C LYS A 58 14.52 -22.38 -4.86
N MET A 59 14.62 -22.96 -3.66
CA MET A 59 13.62 -22.76 -2.60
C MET A 59 13.62 -21.32 -2.07
N ALA A 60 14.81 -20.74 -1.87
CA ALA A 60 14.95 -19.35 -1.40
C ALA A 60 14.49 -18.34 -2.45
N HIS A 61 14.83 -18.54 -3.73
CA HIS A 61 14.35 -17.68 -4.82
C HIS A 61 12.84 -17.81 -5.07
N SER A 62 12.26 -18.99 -4.86
CA SER A 62 10.81 -19.20 -4.94
C SER A 62 10.07 -18.44 -3.83
N ILE A 63 10.59 -18.49 -2.60
CA ILE A 63 10.05 -17.70 -1.48
C ILE A 63 10.16 -16.21 -1.76
N ALA A 64 11.31 -15.74 -2.25
CA ALA A 64 11.52 -14.34 -2.64
C ALA A 64 10.54 -13.87 -3.73
N ALA A 65 10.28 -14.71 -4.73
CA ALA A 65 9.29 -14.43 -5.78
C ALA A 65 7.86 -14.38 -5.22
N VAL A 66 7.48 -15.30 -4.34
CA VAL A 66 6.16 -15.31 -3.69
C VAL A 66 5.98 -14.11 -2.77
N CYS A 67 7.00 -13.71 -2.01
CA CYS A 67 6.95 -12.49 -1.19
C CYS A 67 6.83 -11.22 -2.05
N SER A 68 7.54 -11.18 -3.19
CA SER A 68 7.50 -10.06 -4.13
C SER A 68 6.17 -9.96 -4.89
N ALA A 69 5.53 -11.09 -5.21
CA ALA A 69 4.20 -11.10 -5.83
C ALA A 69 3.07 -10.93 -4.81
N GLY A 70 3.25 -11.46 -3.59
CA GLY A 70 2.25 -11.58 -2.54
C GLY A 70 1.76 -10.24 -1.97
N PHE A 71 2.53 -9.16 -2.15
CA PHE A 71 2.04 -7.84 -1.78
C PHE A 71 0.87 -7.38 -2.69
N ILE A 72 0.76 -7.88 -3.94
CA ILE A 72 -0.36 -7.56 -4.86
C ILE A 72 -1.71 -8.05 -4.30
N PRO A 73 -1.91 -9.36 -4.01
CA PRO A 73 -3.18 -9.82 -3.44
C PRO A 73 -3.45 -9.22 -2.06
N TYR A 74 -2.41 -8.99 -1.24
CA TYR A 74 -2.57 -8.26 0.02
C TYR A 74 -3.18 -6.87 -0.20
N THR A 75 -2.68 -6.14 -1.19
CA THR A 75 -3.20 -4.81 -1.53
C THR A 75 -4.65 -4.87 -2.00
N LEU A 76 -4.95 -5.77 -2.94
CA LEU A 76 -6.27 -5.85 -3.56
C LEU A 76 -7.35 -6.32 -2.59
N LEU A 77 -7.03 -7.26 -1.69
CA LEU A 77 -8.01 -7.86 -0.78
C LEU A 77 -8.17 -7.05 0.52
N PHE A 78 -7.06 -6.59 1.12
CA PHE A 78 -7.09 -5.97 2.45
C PHE A 78 -7.05 -4.44 2.37
N MET A 79 -6.12 -3.88 1.60
CA MET A 79 -5.92 -2.42 1.57
C MET A 79 -7.03 -1.68 0.81
N MET A 80 -7.56 -2.27 -0.26
CA MET A 80 -8.65 -1.66 -1.06
C MET A 80 -9.95 -1.46 -0.26
N ARG A 81 -10.23 -2.30 0.73
CA ARG A 81 -11.39 -2.12 1.62
C ARG A 81 -11.24 -0.84 2.43
N THR A 82 -10.09 -0.64 3.07
CA THR A 82 -9.76 0.58 3.82
C THR A 82 -9.76 1.81 2.91
N CYS A 83 -9.18 1.73 1.71
CA CYS A 83 -9.18 2.85 0.76
C CYS A 83 -10.61 3.28 0.33
N ARG A 84 -11.52 2.32 0.12
CA ARG A 84 -12.92 2.60 -0.20
C ARG A 84 -13.66 3.24 0.98
N ALA A 85 -13.41 2.76 2.20
CA ALA A 85 -13.98 3.35 3.41
C ALA A 85 -13.51 4.80 3.63
N ILE A 86 -12.22 5.09 3.39
CA ILE A 86 -11.67 6.45 3.44
C ILE A 86 -12.37 7.35 2.42
N LEU A 87 -12.52 6.90 1.16
CA LEU A 87 -13.21 7.66 0.12
C LEU A 87 -14.65 7.98 0.50
N SER A 88 -15.41 6.96 0.91
CA SER A 88 -16.83 7.11 1.27
C SER A 88 -17.02 8.04 2.46
N LYS A 89 -16.18 7.93 3.50
CA LYS A 89 -16.24 8.83 4.66
C LYS A 89 -15.88 10.26 4.28
N ALA A 90 -14.87 10.46 3.44
CA ALA A 90 -14.48 11.79 3.01
C ALA A 90 -15.59 12.46 2.16
N GLU A 91 -16.28 11.72 1.30
CA GLU A 91 -17.46 12.20 0.54
C GLU A 91 -18.67 12.50 1.43
N VAL A 92 -18.94 11.66 2.44
CA VAL A 92 -20.04 11.91 3.39
C VAL A 92 -19.78 13.19 4.18
N LEU A 93 -18.55 13.42 4.65
CA LEU A 93 -18.16 14.65 5.35
C LEU A 93 -18.24 15.89 4.46
N GLU A 94 -17.93 15.74 3.16
CA GLU A 94 -18.13 16.79 2.15
C GLU A 94 -19.62 17.13 1.98
N SER A 95 -20.49 16.12 1.84
CA SER A 95 -21.93 16.31 1.66
C SER A 95 -22.65 16.81 2.93
N LYS A 96 -22.15 16.46 4.13
CA LYS A 96 -22.72 16.82 5.43
C LYS A 96 -22.24 18.14 6.00
N SER A 97 -21.45 18.93 5.28
CA SER A 97 -21.17 20.34 5.62
C SER A 97 -22.41 21.26 5.65
N ARG A 98 -23.64 20.70 5.69
CA ARG A 98 -24.94 21.36 5.89
C ARG A 98 -25.82 20.77 7.02
N GLY A 99 -25.35 19.82 7.85
CA GLY A 99 -26.18 19.26 8.93
C GLY A 99 -25.42 18.39 9.95
N PRO A 100 -26.02 18.07 11.11
CA PRO A 100 -25.31 17.45 12.24
C PRO A 100 -24.70 16.09 11.87
N GLU A 101 -23.46 15.91 12.32
CA GLU A 101 -22.62 14.74 12.09
C GLU A 101 -23.34 13.46 12.57
N SER A 102 -23.66 12.54 11.66
CA SER A 102 -24.11 11.21 12.09
C SER A 102 -22.89 10.37 12.40
N SER A 103 -22.75 9.94 13.65
CA SER A 103 -21.65 9.11 14.15
C SER A 103 -21.63 7.67 13.62
N GLU A 104 -22.39 7.34 12.58
CA GLU A 104 -22.42 5.98 12.03
C GLU A 104 -21.18 5.70 11.17
N GLY A 105 -20.18 5.05 11.79
CA GLY A 105 -19.03 4.42 11.15
C GLY A 105 -17.68 4.98 11.60
N GLU A 106 -16.61 4.19 11.40
CA GLU A 106 -15.22 4.49 11.79
C GLU A 106 -14.79 5.92 11.41
N ASN A 107 -14.12 6.61 12.34
CA ASN A 107 -13.60 7.98 12.14
C ASN A 107 -12.54 7.99 11.02
N LEU A 108 -12.53 9.04 10.19
CA LEU A 108 -11.57 9.21 9.11
C LEU A 108 -10.11 9.11 9.59
N GLU A 109 -9.79 9.62 10.78
CA GLU A 109 -8.45 9.50 11.37
C GLU A 109 -8.06 8.04 11.66
N VAL A 110 -9.00 7.24 12.17
CA VAL A 110 -8.78 5.81 12.45
C VAL A 110 -8.52 5.06 11.16
N LEU A 111 -9.29 5.35 10.11
CA LEU A 111 -9.10 4.75 8.78
C LEU A 111 -7.75 5.15 8.17
N LEU A 112 -7.33 6.41 8.30
CA LEU A 112 -6.02 6.89 7.83
C LEU A 112 -4.86 6.24 8.60
N ASN A 113 -4.97 6.10 9.93
CA ASN A 113 -3.98 5.40 10.75
C ASN A 113 -3.87 3.92 10.36
N ARG A 114 -5.00 3.26 10.11
CA ARG A 114 -5.02 1.87 9.64
C ARG A 114 -4.39 1.74 8.25
N TRP A 115 -4.70 2.65 7.35
CA TRP A 115 -4.12 2.69 6.01
C TRP A 115 -2.60 2.94 6.05
N GLU A 116 -2.12 3.78 6.95
CA GLU A 116 -0.69 3.98 7.22
C GLU A 116 0.00 2.68 7.65
N MET A 117 -0.55 1.98 8.65
CA MET A 117 -0.01 0.70 9.13
C MET A 117 0.01 -0.37 8.03
N MET A 118 -1.04 -0.40 7.19
CA MET A 118 -1.10 -1.31 6.04
C MET A 118 -0.03 -0.99 4.99
N ASN A 119 0.30 0.28 4.75
CA ASN A 119 1.39 0.68 3.86
C ASN A 119 2.76 0.33 4.44
N TYR A 120 2.93 0.35 5.77
CA TYR A 120 4.16 -0.11 6.41
C TYR A 120 4.40 -1.61 6.15
N THR A 121 3.37 -2.43 6.39
CA THR A 121 3.38 -3.88 6.12
C THR A 121 3.71 -4.17 4.65
N ARG A 122 3.15 -3.36 3.75
CA ARG A 122 3.39 -3.44 2.31
C ARG A 122 4.84 -3.18 1.91
N GLY A 123 5.56 -2.34 2.66
CA GLY A 123 6.99 -2.08 2.43
C GLY A 123 7.88 -3.19 2.99
N VAL A 124 7.49 -3.81 4.10
CA VAL A 124 8.28 -4.87 4.75
C VAL A 124 8.32 -6.16 3.91
N LEU A 125 7.20 -6.58 3.34
CA LEU A 125 7.11 -7.81 2.51
C LEU A 125 8.15 -7.88 1.36
N PRO A 126 8.23 -6.89 0.45
CA PRO A 126 9.23 -6.90 -0.62
C PRO A 126 10.65 -6.68 -0.09
N LEU A 127 10.84 -6.00 1.05
CA LEU A 127 12.16 -5.82 1.66
C LEU A 127 12.71 -7.15 2.21
N VAL A 128 11.85 -7.93 2.89
CA VAL A 128 12.19 -9.29 3.34
C VAL A 128 12.47 -10.20 2.14
N GLY A 129 11.63 -10.15 1.09
CA GLY A 129 11.86 -10.90 -0.14
C GLY A 129 13.19 -10.55 -0.80
N ALA A 130 13.57 -9.27 -0.83
CA ALA A 130 14.85 -8.81 -1.37
C ALA A 130 16.05 -9.28 -0.55
N LEU A 131 15.97 -9.22 0.79
CA LEU A 131 17.04 -9.69 1.67
C LEU A 131 17.27 -11.20 1.56
N VAL A 132 16.18 -11.99 1.54
CA VAL A 132 16.25 -13.45 1.35
C VAL A 132 16.79 -13.81 -0.03
N GLY A 133 16.34 -13.10 -1.07
CA GLY A 133 16.84 -13.29 -2.42
C GLY A 133 18.34 -12.94 -2.56
N LEU A 134 18.80 -11.89 -1.88
CA LEU A 134 20.20 -11.48 -1.89
C LEU A 134 21.09 -12.44 -1.08
N SER A 135 20.65 -12.89 0.10
CA SER A 135 21.42 -13.83 0.91
C SER A 135 21.60 -15.18 0.21
N ALA A 136 20.61 -15.61 -0.58
CA ALA A 136 20.69 -16.83 -1.38
C ALA A 136 21.65 -16.74 -2.59
N VAL A 137 22.07 -15.53 -2.99
CA VAL A 137 23.11 -15.32 -4.02
C VAL A 137 24.50 -15.23 -3.40
N LEU A 138 24.59 -14.74 -2.16
CA LEU A 138 25.86 -14.48 -1.46
C LEU A 138 26.38 -15.66 -0.63
N LEU A 139 25.54 -16.67 -0.36
CA LEU A 139 25.85 -17.90 0.36
C LEU A 139 25.86 -19.09 -0.60
#